data_AF-A0A942YWB7-F1
#
_entry.id   AF-A0A942YWB7-F1
#
_cell.length_a   1.000
_cell.length_b   1.000
_cell.length_c   1.000
_cell.angle_alpha   90.00
_cell.angle_beta   90.00
_cell.angle_gamma   90.00
#
_symmetry.space_group_name_H-M   'P 1'
#
loop_
_entity.id
_entity.type
_entity.pdbx_description
1 polymer ?
#
loop_
_entity_poly.entity_id
_entity_poly.type
_entity_poly.pdbx_seq_one_letter_code
_entity_poly.pdbx_strand_id
1 'polypeptide(L)'
;MDAVIWLLILLLLTLFNWGAISFHNNKKLHFFWSGIIIGILGPIIAFLIGALFWKMAHSEGSTGEGGAIGAAFIGLMIVGNGILYVFIGMFVKIVSLIKGNSA
;
A
#
# COMPACT_ATOMS: atom_id res chain seq x y z
N MET A 1 0.64 -10.72 18.65
CA MET A 1 0.20 -10.49 17.26
C MET A 1 0.28 -9.01 16.89
N ASP A 2 -0.14 -8.09 17.75
CA ASP A 2 -0.21 -6.66 17.42
C ASP A 2 1.13 -6.06 16.99
N ALA A 3 2.21 -6.32 17.71
CA ALA A 3 3.54 -5.84 17.33
C ALA A 3 3.99 -6.34 15.94
N VAL A 4 3.63 -7.57 15.58
CA VAL A 4 3.93 -8.15 14.26
C VAL A 4 3.15 -7.42 13.17
N ILE A 5 1.87 -7.15 13.40
CA ILE A 5 1.02 -6.40 12.46
C ILE A 5 1.59 -5.00 12.24
N TRP A 6 1.92 -4.27 13.31
CA TRP A 6 2.51 -2.92 13.21
C TRP A 6 3.84 -2.92 12.47
N LEU A 7 4.73 -3.87 12.77
CA LEU A 7 6.02 -3.99 12.11
C LEU A 7 5.87 -4.32 10.63
N LEU A 8 4.91 -5.19 10.29
CA LEU A 8 4.62 -5.57 8.91
C LEU A 8 4.00 -4.41 8.12
N ILE A 9 3.11 -3.63 8.72
CA ILE A 9 2.60 -2.38 8.11
C ILE A 9 3.75 -1.41 7.85
N LEU A 10 4.60 -1.16 8.85
CA LEU A 10 5.73 -0.25 8.73
C LEU A 10 6.69 -0.70 7.61
N LEU A 11 7.00 -1.99 7.54
CA LEU A 11 7.84 -2.57 6.49
C LEU A 11 7.22 -2.38 5.10
N LEU A 12 5.94 -2.75 4.94
CA LEU A 12 5.24 -2.67 3.65
C LEU A 12 5.10 -1.22 3.18
N LEU A 13 4.69 -0.30 4.06
CA LEU A 13 4.59 1.12 3.71
C LEU A 13 5.95 1.68 3.31
N THR A 14 7.01 1.34 4.04
CA THR A 14 8.37 1.79 3.69
C THR A 14 8.79 1.28 2.31
N LEU A 15 8.53 -0.01 2.02
CA LEU A 15 8.84 -0.62 0.72
C LEU A 15 8.03 0.02 -0.42
N PHE A 16 6.73 0.21 -0.24
CA PHE A 16 5.87 0.83 -1.26
C PHE A 16 6.25 2.29 -1.52
N ASN A 17 6.54 3.05 -0.46
CA ASN A 17 6.91 4.46 -0.57
C ASN A 17 8.27 4.61 -1.25
N TRP A 18 9.26 3.81 -0.84
CA TRP A 18 10.56 3.79 -1.51
C TRP A 18 10.39 3.38 -2.98
N GLY A 19 9.64 2.31 -3.26
CA GLY A 19 9.33 1.90 -4.63
C GLY A 19 8.75 3.05 -5.46
N ALA A 20 7.69 3.70 -4.97
CA ALA A 20 7.06 4.83 -5.65
C ALA A 20 8.04 5.99 -5.92
N ILE A 21 8.84 6.37 -4.92
CA ILE A 21 9.82 7.46 -5.04
C ILE A 21 10.93 7.08 -6.03
N SER A 22 11.46 5.87 -5.96
CA SER A 22 12.52 5.39 -6.85
C SER A 22 12.05 5.34 -8.30
N PHE A 23 10.85 4.81 -8.54
CA PHE A 23 10.26 4.77 -9.88
C PHE A 23 9.93 6.18 -10.43
N HIS A 24 9.54 7.11 -9.57
CA HIS A 24 9.33 8.50 -9.93
C HIS A 24 10.64 9.23 -10.27
N ASN A 25 11.67 9.10 -9.43
CA ASN A 25 12.97 9.72 -9.64
C ASN A 25 13.66 9.24 -10.92
N ASN A 26 13.43 7.98 -11.30
CA ASN A 26 13.90 7.42 -12.56
C ASN A 26 13.08 7.88 -13.78
N LYS A 27 12.12 8.81 -13.62
CA LYS A 27 11.16 9.27 -14.64
C LYS A 27 10.33 8.15 -15.30
N LYS A 28 10.32 6.95 -14.70
CA LYS A 28 9.65 5.77 -15.28
C LYS A 28 8.16 5.76 -15.01
N LEU A 29 7.73 6.33 -13.88
CA LEU A 29 6.33 6.27 -13.43
C LEU A 29 5.91 7.53 -12.69
N HIS A 30 4.76 8.07 -13.08
CA HIS A 30 4.13 9.18 -12.38
C HIS A 30 3.48 8.68 -11.07
N PHE A 31 3.50 9.50 -10.01
CA PHE A 31 2.94 9.13 -8.70
C PHE A 31 1.48 8.65 -8.77
N PHE A 32 0.71 9.19 -9.72
CA PHE A 32 -0.66 8.72 -9.99
C PHE A 32 -0.72 7.22 -10.31
N TRP A 33 0.13 6.75 -11.23
CA TRP A 33 0.18 5.35 -11.63
C TRP A 33 0.75 4.47 -10.52
N SER A 34 1.76 4.96 -9.78
CA SER A 34 2.25 4.27 -8.58
C SER A 34 1.14 4.08 -7.55
N GLY A 35 0.30 5.09 -7.33
CA GLY A 35 -0.85 5.01 -6.43
C GLY A 35 -1.88 3.96 -6.86
N ILE A 36 -2.20 3.88 -8.16
CA ILE A 36 -3.09 2.83 -8.69
C ILE A 36 -2.50 1.43 -8.47
N ILE A 37 -1.20 1.25 -8.79
CA ILE A 37 -0.52 -0.04 -8.61
C ILE A 37 -0.54 -0.45 -7.14
N ILE A 38 -0.18 0.45 -6.23
CA ILE A 38 -0.19 0.19 -4.78
C ILE A 38 -1.62 -0.12 -4.31
N GLY A 39 -2.63 0.60 -4.82
CA GLY A 39 -4.03 0.38 -4.50
C GLY A 39 -4.53 -1.00 -4.91
N ILE A 40 -4.07 -1.56 -6.03
CA ILE A 40 -4.41 -2.92 -6.47
C ILE A 40 -3.60 -3.98 -5.71
N LEU A 41 -2.32 -3.69 -5.40
CA LEU A 41 -1.47 -4.60 -4.63
C LEU A 41 -1.93 -4.75 -3.18
N GLY A 42 -2.55 -3.71 -2.60
CA GLY A 42 -3.07 -3.74 -1.22
C GLY A 42 -4.00 -4.92 -0.94
N PRO A 43 -5.12 -5.09 -1.67
CA PRO A 43 -6.02 -6.22 -1.51
C PRO A 43 -5.34 -7.57 -1.78
N ILE A 44 -4.49 -7.66 -2.82
CA ILE A 44 -3.77 -8.90 -3.15
C ILE A 44 -2.88 -9.34 -1.97
N ILE A 45 -2.11 -8.42 -1.41
CA ILE A 45 -1.23 -8.69 -0.28
C ILE A 45 -2.01 -9.00 0.99
N ALA A 46 -3.12 -8.30 1.23
CA ALA A 46 -4.02 -8.59 2.33
C ALA A 46 -4.56 -10.03 2.26
N PHE A 47 -5.00 -10.48 1.08
CA PHE A 47 -5.44 -11.86 0.89
C PHE A 47 -4.33 -12.87 1.16
N LEU A 48 -3.12 -12.63 0.66
CA LEU A 48 -1.98 -13.53 0.89
C LEU A 48 -1.59 -13.61 2.37
N ILE A 49 -1.50 -12.46 3.05
CA ILE A 49 -1.18 -12.40 4.49
C ILE A 49 -2.30 -13.06 5.30
N GLY A 50 -3.56 -12.80 4.96
CA GLY A 50 -4.72 -13.39 5.62
C GLY A 50 -4.73 -14.91 5.50
N ALA A 51 -4.43 -15.45 4.32
CA ALA A 51 -4.31 -16.89 4.11
C ALA A 51 -3.15 -17.50 4.93
N LEU A 52 -2.01 -16.81 5.00
CA LEU A 52 -0.87 -17.26 5.82
C LEU A 52 -1.21 -17.27 7.31
N PHE A 53 -1.81 -16.20 7.83
CA PHE A 53 -2.20 -16.14 9.24
C PHE A 53 -3.31 -17.11 9.58
N TRP A 54 -4.28 -17.31 8.68
CA TRP A 54 -5.31 -18.33 8.87
C TRP A 54 -4.69 -19.72 8.97
N LYS A 55 -3.78 -20.08 8.05
CA LYS A 55 -3.09 -21.37 8.09
C LYS A 55 -2.28 -21.58 9.36
N MET A 56 -1.57 -20.55 9.84
CA MET A 56 -0.81 -20.62 11.10
C MET A 56 -1.74 -20.81 12.30
N ALA A 57 -2.81 -20.01 12.40
CA ALA A 57 -3.75 -20.09 13.50
C ALA A 57 -4.48 -21.45 13.53
N HIS A 58 -4.83 -22.00 12.38
CA HIS A 58 -5.45 -23.33 12.30
C HIS A 58 -4.50 -24.44 12.75
N SER A 59 -3.20 -24.30 12.45
CA SER A 59 -2.17 -25.21 12.95
C SER A 59 -1.98 -25.13 14.47
N GLU A 60 -2.35 -24.02 15.10
CA GLU A 60 -2.30 -23.80 16.55
C GLU A 60 -3.65 -24.11 17.25
N GLY A 61 -4.65 -24.61 16.51
CA GLY A 61 -5.97 -24.97 17.05
C GLY A 61 -6.93 -23.80 17.22
N SER A 62 -6.63 -22.64 16.62
CA SER A 62 -7.46 -21.42 16.66
C SER A 62 -8.32 -21.26 15.39
N THR A 63 -9.41 -20.50 15.48
CA THR A 63 -10.33 -20.19 14.37
C THR A 63 -9.70 -19.29 13.30
N GLY A 64 -8.59 -18.60 13.61
CA GLY A 64 -7.86 -17.75 12.65
C GLY A 64 -8.51 -16.40 12.35
N GLU A 65 -9.60 -16.05 13.03
CA GLU A 65 -10.34 -14.79 12.83
C GLU A 65 -9.45 -13.55 13.05
N GLY A 66 -8.60 -13.57 14.09
CA GLY A 66 -7.67 -12.47 14.37
C GLY A 66 -6.65 -12.25 13.24
N GLY A 67 -6.25 -13.32 12.55
CA GLY A 67 -5.37 -13.25 11.39
C GLY A 67 -6.04 -12.61 10.18
N ALA A 68 -7.31 -12.96 9.93
CA ALA A 68 -8.11 -12.38 8.85
C ALA A 68 -8.38 -10.89 9.08
N ILE A 69 -8.76 -10.51 10.31
CA ILE A 69 -9.00 -9.10 10.69
C ILE A 69 -7.71 -8.29 10.58
N GLY A 70 -6.59 -8.82 11.09
CA GLY A 70 -5.28 -8.17 10.99
C GLY A 70 -4.85 -7.97 9.53
N ALA A 71 -5.04 -8.98 8.69
CA ALA A 71 -4.71 -8.90 7.27
C ALA A 71 -5.59 -7.89 6.51
N ALA A 72 -6.90 -7.83 6.80
CA ALA A 72 -7.79 -6.83 6.24
C ALA A 72 -7.36 -5.40 6.61
N PHE A 73 -6.96 -5.19 7.87
CA PHE A 73 -6.46 -3.90 8.35
C PHE A 73 -5.16 -3.50 7.62
N ILE A 74 -4.21 -4.43 7.47
CA ILE A 74 -2.98 -4.22 6.68
C ILE A 74 -3.33 -3.82 5.23
N GLY A 75 -4.27 -4.54 4.61
CA GLY A 75 -4.75 -4.24 3.26
C GLY A 75 -5.29 -2.83 3.12
N LEU A 76 -6.17 -2.42 4.02
CA LEU A 76 -6.77 -1.08 4.03
C LEU A 76 -5.72 0.02 4.18
N MET A 77 -4.71 -0.17 5.03
CA MET A 77 -3.61 0.78 5.19
C MET A 77 -2.80 0.95 3.90
N ILE A 78 -2.52 -0.14 3.20
CA ILE A 78 -1.81 -0.09 1.91
C ILE A 78 -2.67 0.58 0.83
N VAL A 79 -3.96 0.26 0.77
CA VAL A 79 -4.91 0.91 -0.16
C VAL A 79 -4.99 2.40 0.11
N GLY A 80 -5.13 2.80 1.38
CA GLY A 80 -5.14 4.19 1.81
C GLY A 80 -3.87 4.92 1.37
N ASN A 81 -2.71 4.27 1.50
CA ASN A 81 -1.45 4.82 0.98
C ASN A 81 -1.46 4.99 -0.54
N GLY A 82 -1.96 4.00 -1.29
CA GLY A 82 -2.15 4.11 -2.74
C GLY A 82 -3.02 5.31 -3.13
N ILE A 83 -4.13 5.52 -2.42
CA ILE A 83 -5.02 6.68 -2.62
C ILE A 83 -4.27 8.00 -2.39
N LEU A 84 -3.45 8.11 -1.33
CA LEU A 84 -2.63 9.31 -1.09
C LEU A 84 -1.70 9.60 -2.27
N TYR A 85 -1.05 8.58 -2.83
CA TYR A 85 -0.19 8.75 -4.03
C TYR A 85 -0.98 9.17 -5.27
N VAL A 86 -2.21 8.69 -5.45
CA VAL A 86 -3.10 9.15 -6.52
C VAL A 86 -3.37 10.65 -6.39
N PHE A 87 -3.72 11.12 -5.19
CA PHE A 87 -3.94 12.55 -4.93
C PHE A 87 -2.66 13.38 -5.13
N ILE A 88 -1.52 12.93 -4.60
CA ILE A 88 -0.23 13.61 -4.78
C ILE A 88 0.09 13.75 -6.27
N GLY A 89 -0.06 12.67 -7.05
CA GLY A 89 0.13 12.71 -8.50
C GLY A 89 -0.81 13.71 -9.18
N MET A 90 -2.08 13.75 -8.78
CA MET A 90 -3.04 14.70 -9.33
C MET A 90 -2.65 16.16 -9.02
N PHE A 91 -2.28 16.46 -7.77
CA PHE A 91 -1.80 17.80 -7.37
C PHE A 91 -0.55 18.23 -8.14
N VAL A 92 0.44 17.34 -8.27
CA VAL A 92 1.66 17.62 -9.04
C VAL A 92 1.32 17.96 -10.50
N LYS A 93 0.40 17.20 -11.11
CA LYS A 93 -0.05 17.46 -12.48
C LYS A 93 -0.77 18.82 -12.59
N ILE A 94 -1.70 19.13 -11.68
CA ILE A 94 -2.42 20.41 -11.68
C ILE A 94 -1.45 21.59 -11.53
N VAL A 95 -0.52 21.52 -10.57
CA VAL A 95 0.48 22.58 -10.35
C VAL A 95 1.38 22.75 -11.58
N SER A 96 1.76 21.66 -12.24
CA SER A 96 2.54 21.73 -13.48
C SER A 96 1.78 22.40 -14.63
N LEU A 97 0.47 22.17 -14.75
CA LEU A 97 -0.37 22.81 -15.76
C LEU A 97 -0.52 24.31 -15.51
N ILE A 98 -0.70 24.72 -14.24
CA ILE A 98 -0.80 26.13 -13.86
C ILE A 98 0.53 26.86 -14.14
N LYS A 99 1.67 26.26 -13.80
CA LYS A 99 3.00 26.84 -14.10
C LYS A 99 3.36 26.83 -15.59
N GLY A 100 2.90 25.82 -16.33
CA GLY A 100 3.14 25.69 -17.77
C GLY A 100 2.39 26.72 -18.62
N ASN A 101 1.40 27.42 -18.04
CA ASN A 101 0.61 28.45 -18.71
C ASN A 101 1.19 29.87 -18.54
N SER A 102 2.44 29.99 -18.08
CA SER A 102 3.17 31.26 -17.87
C SER A 102 4.47 31.37 -18.69
N ALA A 103 4.57 30.65 -19.81
CA ALA A 103 5.68 30.78 -20.76
C ALA A 103 5.16 31.21 -22.14
#